data_AF-A0A3D2SLX7-F1
#
_entry.id   AF-A0A3D2SLX7-F1
#
_cell.length_a   1.000
_cell.length_b   1.000
_cell.length_c   1.000
_cell.angle_alpha   90.00
_cell.angle_beta   90.00
_cell.angle_gamma   90.00
#
_symmetry.space_group_name_H-M   'P 1'
#
loop_
_entity.id
_entity.type
_entity.pdbx_description
1 polymer ?
#
loop_
_entity_poly.entity_id
_entity_poly.type
_entity_poly.pdbx_seq_one_letter_code
_entity_poly.pdbx_strand_id
1 'polypeptide(L)'
;DTFRWKGENVSTTEVENMICDYDKIAEAVVYGVEIPNTNGRAGMAAITLSDGAELNEQDLTEMVNQFKKNLPAYAIPVFLRVQAVVETTGTFKYQKNKLKEQAFDPSQTDERLLVLLPNAEAYCDVTAEIFENIQAYKYRF
;
A
#
# COMPACT_ATOMS: atom_id res chain seq x y z
N ASP A 1 12.91 7.65 5.47
CA ASP A 1 11.72 7.85 6.32
C ASP A 1 11.41 6.50 6.95
N THR A 2 10.85 6.43 8.16
CA THR A 2 10.48 5.14 8.79
C THR A 2 9.09 5.22 9.40
N PHE A 3 8.44 4.07 9.51
CA PHE A 3 7.25 3.91 10.34
C PHE A 3 7.40 2.68 11.21
N ARG A 4 6.62 2.60 12.28
CA ARG A 4 6.67 1.49 13.23
C ARG A 4 5.42 0.64 13.09
N TRP A 5 5.56 -0.65 12.79
CA TRP A 5 4.45 -1.59 12.66
C TRP A 5 4.66 -2.79 13.56
N LYS A 6 3.68 -3.11 14.41
CA LYS A 6 3.75 -4.27 15.33
C LYS A 6 5.02 -4.32 16.18
N GLY A 7 5.54 -3.16 16.56
CA GLY A 7 6.77 -3.04 17.36
C GLY A 7 8.06 -2.95 16.53
N GLU A 8 8.02 -3.26 15.25
CA GLU A 8 9.17 -3.28 14.34
C GLU A 8 9.31 -1.95 13.57
N ASN A 9 10.55 -1.54 13.27
CA ASN A 9 10.79 -0.38 12.42
C ASN A 9 10.87 -0.83 10.96
N VAL A 10 10.15 -0.13 10.10
CA VAL A 10 10.13 -0.36 8.65
C VAL A 10 10.74 0.86 7.95
N SER A 11 11.76 0.62 7.14
CA SER A 11 12.35 1.62 6.26
C SER A 11 11.45 1.81 5.04
N THR A 12 10.93 3.03 4.83
CA THR A 12 10.12 3.29 3.63
C THR A 12 10.96 3.08 2.38
N THR A 13 12.24 3.48 2.41
CA THR A 13 13.14 3.41 1.25
C THR A 13 13.46 1.99 0.81
N GLU A 14 13.64 1.06 1.76
CA GLU A 14 13.86 -0.35 1.40
C GLU A 14 12.61 -0.95 0.76
N VAL A 15 11.43 -0.63 1.30
CA VAL A 15 10.16 -1.10 0.75
C VAL A 15 9.85 -0.44 -0.60
N GLU A 16 10.11 0.87 -0.76
CA GLU A 16 9.98 1.60 -2.02
C GLU A 16 10.83 0.97 -3.11
N ASN A 17 12.12 0.72 -2.85
CA ASN A 17 13.02 0.08 -3.80
C ASN A 17 12.52 -1.32 -4.20
N MET A 18 12.09 -2.13 -3.22
CA MET A 18 11.57 -3.48 -3.49
C MET A 18 10.28 -3.47 -4.33
N ILE A 19 9.43 -2.46 -4.15
CA ILE A 19 8.22 -2.30 -4.95
C ILE A 19 8.58 -1.86 -6.38
N CYS A 20 9.52 -0.95 -6.54
CA CYS A 20 10.01 -0.50 -7.84
C CYS A 20 10.79 -1.58 -8.62
N ASP A 21 11.24 -2.65 -7.97
CA ASP A 21 11.82 -3.83 -8.64
C ASP A 21 10.77 -4.65 -9.41
N TYR A 22 9.48 -4.34 -9.26
CA TYR A 22 8.41 -4.94 -10.07
C TYR A 22 8.25 -4.19 -11.39
N ASP A 23 8.40 -4.91 -12.52
CA ASP A 23 8.51 -4.36 -13.89
C ASP A 23 7.41 -3.35 -14.29
N LYS A 24 6.19 -3.53 -13.75
CA LYS A 24 5.04 -2.68 -14.05
C LYS A 24 4.97 -1.38 -13.25
N ILE A 25 5.83 -1.20 -12.25
CA ILE A 25 5.81 -0.04 -11.35
C ILE A 25 6.93 0.93 -11.74
N ALA A 26 6.55 2.16 -12.06
CA ALA A 26 7.49 3.23 -12.38
C ALA A 26 7.98 3.95 -11.13
N GLU A 27 7.08 4.23 -10.19
CA GLU A 27 7.40 4.92 -8.94
C GLU A 27 6.59 4.35 -7.78
N ALA A 28 7.18 4.37 -6.57
CA ALA A 28 6.52 3.99 -5.33
C ALA A 28 6.83 4.99 -4.22
N VAL A 29 5.81 5.32 -3.43
CA VAL A 29 5.93 6.14 -2.22
C VAL A 29 5.32 5.37 -1.06
N VAL A 30 6.15 5.03 -0.08
CA VAL A 30 5.73 4.25 1.09
C VAL A 30 5.59 5.15 2.32
N TYR A 31 4.53 4.89 3.07
CA TYR A 31 4.20 5.60 4.30
C TYR A 31 3.39 4.72 5.25
N GLY A 32 3.42 5.06 6.53
CA GLY A 32 2.61 4.37 7.54
C GLY A 32 1.22 4.99 7.68
N VAL A 33 0.18 4.14 7.67
CA VAL A 33 -1.22 4.50 7.95
C VAL A 33 -1.72 3.79 9.21
N GLU A 34 -2.67 4.40 9.91
CA GLU A 34 -3.23 3.83 11.14
C GLU A 34 -4.37 2.86 10.80
N ILE A 35 -4.32 1.65 11.35
CA ILE A 35 -5.45 0.71 11.33
C ILE A 35 -6.07 0.70 12.73
N PRO A 36 -7.39 0.86 12.87
CA PRO A 36 -8.07 0.81 14.16
C PRO A 36 -7.71 -0.44 14.97
N ASN A 37 -7.51 -0.27 16.27
CA ASN A 37 -7.20 -1.36 17.22
C ASN A 37 -5.90 -2.15 16.90
N THR A 38 -4.95 -1.53 16.20
CA THR A 38 -3.62 -2.10 15.97
C THR A 38 -2.52 -1.24 16.61
N ASN A 39 -1.36 -1.84 16.87
CA ASN A 39 -0.22 -1.12 17.43
C ASN A 39 0.73 -0.65 16.32
N GLY A 40 0.84 0.67 16.18
CA GLY A 40 1.69 1.31 15.19
C GLY A 40 0.94 1.67 13.91
N ARG A 41 1.69 1.80 12.82
CA ARG A 41 1.21 2.18 11.50
C ARG A 41 1.53 1.08 10.50
N ALA A 42 0.50 0.60 9.80
CA ALA A 42 0.66 -0.39 8.75
C ALA A 42 1.32 0.24 7.52
N GLY A 43 2.09 -0.54 6.79
CA GLY A 43 2.68 -0.09 5.54
C GLY A 43 1.61 0.15 4.48
N MET A 44 1.62 1.32 3.88
CA MET A 44 0.87 1.66 2.68
C MET A 44 1.84 2.16 1.61
N ALA A 45 1.65 1.71 0.38
CA ALA A 45 2.42 2.18 -0.77
C ALA A 45 1.50 2.79 -1.82
N ALA A 46 1.78 4.04 -2.20
CA ALA A 46 1.21 4.61 -3.41
C ALA A 46 2.14 4.26 -4.57
N ILE A 47 1.62 3.57 -5.57
CA ILE A 47 2.36 3.05 -6.71
C ILE A 47 1.85 3.69 -8.00
N THR A 48 2.77 4.18 -8.81
CA THR A 48 2.50 4.69 -10.16
C THR A 48 2.92 3.62 -11.15
N LEU A 49 2.00 3.20 -12.01
CA LEU A 49 2.31 2.21 -13.04
C LEU A 49 3.08 2.83 -14.20
N SER A 50 3.89 2.01 -14.88
CA SER A 50 4.51 2.35 -16.15
C SER A 50 3.47 2.69 -17.21
N ASP A 51 3.83 3.50 -18.20
CA ASP A 51 2.90 3.94 -19.26
C ASP A 51 2.27 2.74 -19.99
N GLY A 52 0.93 2.70 -20.02
CA GLY A 52 0.15 1.60 -20.59
C GLY A 52 0.17 0.29 -19.80
N ALA A 53 0.76 0.25 -18.59
CA ALA A 53 0.73 -0.94 -17.75
C ALA A 53 -0.54 -1.02 -16.90
N GLU A 54 -1.04 -2.24 -16.72
CA GLU A 54 -2.19 -2.55 -15.86
C GLU A 54 -1.86 -3.72 -14.92
N LEU A 55 -2.46 -3.69 -13.72
CA LEU A 55 -2.37 -4.76 -12.74
C LEU A 55 -3.59 -5.69 -12.84
N ASN A 56 -3.34 -6.91 -13.27
CA ASN A 56 -4.29 -8.02 -13.26
C ASN A 56 -4.15 -8.86 -11.97
N GLU A 57 -5.04 -9.84 -11.78
CA GLU A 57 -5.06 -10.69 -10.59
C GLU A 57 -3.77 -11.53 -10.40
N GLN A 58 -3.12 -11.92 -11.50
CA GLN A 58 -1.84 -12.63 -11.44
C GLN A 58 -0.75 -11.71 -10.90
N ASP A 59 -0.69 -10.45 -11.34
CA ASP A 59 0.26 -9.47 -10.86
C ASP A 59 0.10 -9.26 -9.35
N LEU A 60 -1.14 -9.14 -8.86
CA LEU A 60 -1.44 -8.99 -7.44
C LEU A 60 -0.94 -10.16 -6.58
N THR A 61 -0.92 -11.37 -7.15
CA THR A 61 -0.40 -12.57 -6.49
C THR A 61 1.13 -12.61 -6.55
N GLU A 62 1.71 -12.28 -7.72
CA GLU A 62 3.16 -12.28 -7.94
C GLU A 62 3.87 -11.23 -7.08
N MET A 63 3.29 -10.03 -6.95
CA MET A 63 3.80 -8.97 -6.07
C MET A 63 3.92 -9.47 -4.63
N VAL A 64 2.88 -10.10 -4.08
CA VAL A 64 2.91 -10.67 -2.72
C VAL A 64 4.00 -11.73 -2.59
N ASN A 65 4.14 -12.61 -3.58
CA ASN A 65 5.17 -13.64 -3.58
C ASN A 65 6.58 -13.05 -3.65
N GLN A 66 6.80 -12.00 -4.43
CA GLN A 66 8.08 -11.29 -4.49
C GLN A 66 8.38 -10.57 -3.17
N PHE A 67 7.39 -9.90 -2.58
CA PHE A 67 7.56 -9.21 -1.29
C PHE A 67 7.84 -10.21 -0.17
N LYS A 68 7.13 -11.34 -0.10
CA LYS A 68 7.39 -12.39 0.90
C LYS A 68 8.78 -13.03 0.80
N LYS A 69 9.39 -13.04 -0.39
CA LYS A 69 10.74 -13.58 -0.60
C LYS A 69 11.84 -12.61 -0.15
N ASN A 70 11.60 -11.32 -0.28
CA ASN A 70 12.64 -10.30 -0.10
C ASN A 70 12.44 -9.41 1.14
N LEU A 71 11.23 -9.33 1.67
CA LEU A 71 10.88 -8.52 2.83
C LEU A 71 10.38 -9.40 3.99
N PRO A 72 10.67 -9.03 5.24
CA PRO A 72 10.02 -9.65 6.38
C PRO A 72 8.53 -9.32 6.39
N ALA A 73 7.72 -10.20 6.99
CA ALA A 73 6.26 -10.10 6.96
C ALA A 73 5.70 -8.75 7.47
N TYR A 74 6.38 -8.10 8.41
CA TYR A 74 5.97 -6.79 8.95
C TYR A 74 6.30 -5.60 8.03
N ALA A 75 7.21 -5.77 7.07
CA ALA A 75 7.60 -4.72 6.12
C ALA A 75 6.80 -4.79 4.82
N ILE A 76 6.08 -5.89 4.58
CA ILE A 76 5.20 -6.02 3.42
C ILE A 76 4.09 -4.97 3.53
N PRO A 77 3.85 -4.15 2.50
CA PRO A 77 2.76 -3.18 2.49
C PRO A 77 1.42 -3.89 2.66
N VAL A 78 0.64 -3.48 3.66
CA VAL A 78 -0.71 -3.98 3.87
C VAL A 78 -1.66 -3.37 2.84
N PHE A 79 -1.43 -2.12 2.45
CA PHE A 79 -2.25 -1.41 1.47
C PHE A 79 -1.42 -0.96 0.28
N LEU A 80 -2.00 -1.03 -0.91
CA LEU A 80 -1.47 -0.40 -2.11
C LEU A 80 -2.51 0.57 -2.67
N ARG A 81 -2.04 1.67 -3.26
CA ARG A 81 -2.85 2.65 -3.95
C ARG A 81 -2.28 2.83 -5.35
N VAL A 82 -3.05 2.46 -6.36
CA VAL A 82 -2.64 2.56 -7.76
C VAL A 82 -2.99 3.95 -8.26
N GLN A 83 -1.96 4.77 -8.46
CA GLN A 83 -2.11 6.14 -8.91
C GLN A 83 -2.15 6.21 -10.43
N ALA A 84 -3.07 7.01 -10.97
CA ALA A 84 -2.95 7.44 -12.35
C ALA A 84 -1.73 8.36 -12.45
N VAL A 85 -0.96 8.24 -13.54
CA VAL A 85 0.29 8.98 -13.80
C VAL A 85 0.19 10.41 -13.26
N VAL A 86 1.04 10.70 -12.28
CA VAL A 86 1.04 11.99 -11.59
C VAL A 86 1.48 13.06 -12.59
N GLU A 87 0.53 13.85 -13.10
CA GLU A 87 0.86 15.13 -13.73
C GLU A 87 1.67 15.95 -12.73
N THR A 88 2.93 16.22 -13.08
CA THR A 88 3.98 16.89 -12.30
C THR A 88 3.60 18.32 -11.91
N THR A 89 2.60 18.50 -11.06
CA THR A 89 2.07 19.82 -10.65
C THR A 89 1.80 19.87 -9.14
N GLY A 90 2.79 19.49 -8.33
CA GLY A 90 2.75 19.70 -6.89
C GLY A 90 4.07 19.36 -6.23
N THR A 91 4.49 20.16 -5.24
CA THR A 91 5.64 19.80 -4.40
C THR A 91 5.35 18.49 -3.67
N PHE A 92 6.16 17.45 -3.90
CA PHE A 92 6.05 16.08 -3.32
C PHE A 92 5.65 16.03 -1.83
N LYS A 93 6.06 17.05 -1.05
CA LYS A 93 5.72 17.17 0.37
C LYS A 93 4.21 17.32 0.63
N TYR A 94 3.51 18.07 -0.21
CA TYR A 94 2.06 18.28 -0.08
C TYR A 94 1.29 17.00 -0.46
N GLN A 95 1.76 16.30 -1.49
CA GLN A 95 1.21 15.02 -1.90
C GLN A 95 1.33 13.97 -0.79
N LYS A 96 2.49 13.83 -0.13
CA LYS A 96 2.67 12.84 0.95
C LYS A 96 1.76 13.08 2.16
N ASN A 97 1.47 14.33 2.49
CA ASN A 97 0.51 14.65 3.56
C ASN A 97 -0.92 14.26 3.15
N LYS A 98 -1.35 14.63 1.94
CA LYS A 98 -2.66 14.25 1.41
C LYS A 98 -2.83 12.72 1.34
N LEU A 99 -1.80 12.00 0.90
CA LEU A 99 -1.79 10.53 0.86
C LEU A 99 -1.96 9.91 2.26
N LYS A 100 -1.32 10.48 3.28
CA LYS A 100 -1.47 10.05 4.68
C LYS A 100 -2.86 10.35 5.24
N GLU A 101 -3.46 11.48 4.89
CA GLU A 101 -4.81 11.87 5.33
C GLU A 101 -5.89 11.03 4.68
N GLN A 102 -5.79 10.76 3.36
CA GLN A 102 -6.74 9.91 2.64
C GLN A 102 -6.62 8.43 3.04
N ALA A 103 -5.40 7.99 3.37
CA ALA A 103 -5.09 6.61 3.76
C ALA A 103 -5.74 5.59 2.78
N PHE A 104 -6.36 4.55 3.32
CA PHE A 104 -7.04 3.49 2.57
C PHE A 104 -8.57 3.69 2.50
N ASP A 105 -9.06 4.93 2.63
CA ASP A 105 -10.49 5.24 2.56
C ASP A 105 -10.97 5.33 1.10
N PRO A 106 -11.83 4.41 0.62
CA PRO A 106 -12.32 4.40 -0.75
C PRO A 106 -13.27 5.57 -1.06
N SER A 107 -13.77 6.30 -0.05
CA SER A 107 -14.60 7.50 -0.25
C SER A 107 -13.80 8.77 -0.48
N GLN A 108 -12.50 8.75 -0.18
CA GLN A 108 -11.62 9.92 -0.22
C GLN A 108 -10.77 10.02 -1.50
N THR A 109 -10.88 9.03 -2.39
CA THR A 109 -10.10 8.95 -3.64
C THR A 109 -10.81 8.12 -4.69
N ASP A 110 -10.62 8.48 -5.96
CA ASP A 110 -11.10 7.71 -7.12
C ASP A 110 -10.05 6.67 -7.62
N GLU A 111 -8.85 6.67 -7.02
CA GLU A 111 -7.79 5.72 -7.33
C GLU A 111 -8.08 4.33 -6.78
N ARG A 112 -7.57 3.30 -7.47
CA ARG A 112 -7.76 1.91 -7.06
C ARG A 112 -6.97 1.63 -5.79
N LEU A 113 -7.68 1.26 -4.72
CA LEU A 113 -7.12 0.86 -3.45
C LEU A 113 -7.13 -0.65 -3.32
N LEU A 114 -6.01 -1.21 -2.88
CA LEU A 114 -5.81 -2.64 -2.70
C LEU A 114 -5.37 -2.92 -1.26
N VAL A 115 -5.75 -4.08 -0.74
CA VAL A 115 -5.36 -4.56 0.59
C VAL A 115 -4.89 -6.01 0.53
N LEU A 116 -3.84 -6.31 1.28
CA LEU A 116 -3.42 -7.68 1.59
C LEU A 116 -4.12 -8.11 2.88
N LEU A 117 -5.23 -8.84 2.76
CA LEU A 117 -5.95 -9.34 3.91
C LEU A 117 -5.10 -10.37 4.70
N PRO A 118 -5.36 -10.53 6.01
CA PRO A 118 -4.66 -11.54 6.81
C PRO A 118 -4.84 -12.94 6.21
N ASN A 119 -3.72 -13.68 6.06
CA ASN A 119 -3.66 -15.00 5.43
C ASN A 119 -3.99 -15.05 3.92
N ALA A 120 -4.11 -13.90 3.25
CA ALA A 120 -4.28 -13.87 1.81
C ALA A 120 -2.95 -14.11 1.06
N GLU A 121 -3.07 -14.63 -0.15
CA GLU A 121 -1.96 -14.88 -1.07
C GLU A 121 -1.84 -13.82 -2.16
N ALA A 122 -2.84 -12.95 -2.29
CA ALA A 122 -2.90 -11.87 -3.26
C ALA A 122 -3.52 -10.61 -2.64
N TYR A 123 -3.20 -9.45 -3.21
CA TYR A 123 -3.94 -8.22 -2.93
C TYR A 123 -5.37 -8.32 -3.51
N CYS A 124 -6.33 -7.65 -2.87
CA CYS A 124 -7.69 -7.49 -3.38
C CYS A 124 -8.17 -6.03 -3.24
N ASP A 125 -9.16 -5.66 -4.03
CA ASP A 125 -9.74 -4.31 -4.01
C ASP A 125 -10.39 -3.96 -2.67
N VAL A 126 -10.09 -2.78 -2.14
CA VAL A 126 -10.73 -2.23 -0.94
C VAL A 126 -12.13 -1.77 -1.30
N THR A 127 -13.11 -2.66 -1.13
CA THR A 127 -14.52 -2.30 -1.22
C THR A 127 -14.99 -1.57 0.03
N ALA A 128 -16.14 -0.89 -0.04
CA ALA A 128 -16.76 -0.28 1.13
C ALA A 128 -16.98 -1.31 2.27
N GLU A 129 -17.37 -2.55 1.92
CA GLU A 129 -17.52 -3.63 2.90
C GLU A 129 -16.19 -4.01 3.56
N ILE A 130 -15.11 -4.15 2.78
CA ILE A 130 -13.79 -4.46 3.35
C ILE A 130 -13.33 -3.32 4.24
N PHE A 131 -13.48 -2.07 3.81
CA PHE A 131 -13.16 -0.90 4.62
C PHE A 131 -13.92 -0.90 5.94
N GLU A 132 -15.24 -1.07 5.92
CA GLU A 132 -16.06 -1.16 7.14
C GLU A 132 -15.62 -2.33 8.05
N ASN A 133 -15.30 -3.49 7.47
CA ASN A 133 -14.81 -4.64 8.21
C ASN A 133 -13.43 -4.38 8.85
N ILE A 134 -12.55 -3.61 8.21
CA ILE A 134 -11.28 -3.15 8.79
C ILE A 134 -11.57 -2.18 9.95
N GLN A 135 -12.46 -1.21 9.76
CA GLN A 135 -12.85 -0.24 10.79
C GLN A 135 -13.47 -0.92 12.02
N ALA A 136 -14.31 -1.94 11.79
CA ALA A 136 -14.91 -2.77 12.82
C ALA A 136 -13.97 -3.82 13.43
N TYR A 137 -12.68 -3.83 13.05
CA TYR A 137 -11.68 -4.77 13.54
C TYR A 137 -12.04 -6.25 13.34
N LYS A 138 -12.74 -6.58 12.25
CA LYS A 138 -13.03 -7.97 11.88
C LYS A 138 -11.81 -8.68 11.29
N TYR A 139 -10.88 -7.93 10.70
CA TYR A 139 -9.60 -8.43 10.21
C TYR A 139 -8.50 -8.23 11.25
N ARG A 140 -7.81 -9.31 11.61
CA ARG A 140 -6.68 -9.29 12.53
C ARG A 140 -5.38 -9.18 11.74
N PHE A 141 -4.99 -7.95 11.45
CA PHE A 141 -3.76 -7.66 10.73
C PHE A 141 -2.51 -8.02 11.50
#